data_AF-A0A931ZYP4-F1
#
_entry.id   AF-A0A931ZYP4-F1
#
_cell.length_a   1.000
_cell.length_b   1.000
_cell.length_c   1.000
_cell.angle_alpha   90.00
_cell.angle_beta   90.00
_cell.angle_gamma   90.00
#
_symmetry.space_group_name_H-M   'P 1'
#
loop_
_entity.id
_entity.type
_entity.pdbx_description
1 polymer ?
#
loop_
_entity_poly.entity_id
_entity_poly.type
_entity_poly.pdbx_seq_one_letter_code
_entity_poly.pdbx_strand_id
1 'polypeptide(L)'
;MERNLLPILVQAGMFVAAFAGITAALVMLSITKKLGVGLLAASFKTASWGVILIAAALVIEAISFYLQMQNETLVMLIKTVLLILGTYVIVIGAKSTADRLESATK
;
A
#
# COMPACT_ATOMS: atom_id res chain seq x y z
N MET A 1 5.92 -6.90 35.89
CA MET A 1 5.80 -6.93 34.41
C MET A 1 4.67 -5.99 34.03
N GLU A 2 4.98 -4.74 33.70
CA GLU A 2 3.98 -3.82 33.15
C GLU A 2 3.54 -4.39 31.80
N ARG A 3 2.25 -4.75 31.69
CA ARG A 3 1.66 -5.14 30.41
C ARG A 3 1.51 -3.89 29.57
N ASN A 4 2.54 -3.58 28.79
CA ASN A 4 2.46 -2.51 27.81
C ASN A 4 1.43 -2.91 26.75
N LEU A 5 0.24 -2.31 26.82
CA LEU A 5 -0.85 -2.49 25.86
C LEU A 5 -0.54 -1.88 24.49
N LEU A 6 0.35 -0.88 24.46
CA LEU A 6 0.67 -0.09 23.27
C LEU A 6 1.28 -0.93 22.13
N PRO A 7 2.29 -1.80 22.34
CA PRO A 7 2.82 -2.66 21.28
C PRO A 7 1.77 -3.61 20.69
N ILE A 8 0.88 -4.15 21.53
CA ILE A 8 -0.19 -5.05 21.10
C ILE A 8 -1.19 -4.30 20.21
N LEU A 9 -1.60 -3.10 20.62
CA LEU A 9 -2.50 -2.24 19.84
C LEU A 9 -1.88 -1.82 18.51
N VAL A 10 -0.61 -1.43 18.51
CA VAL A 10 0.13 -1.09 17.27
C VAL A 10 0.15 -2.29 16.33
N GLN A 11 0.46 -3.48 16.84
CA GLN A 11 0.54 -4.67 16.01
C GLN A 11 -0.83 -5.11 15.45
N ALA A 12 -1.87 -5.04 16.25
CA ALA A 12 -3.24 -5.29 15.79
C ALA A 12 -3.65 -4.27 14.71
N GLY A 13 -3.33 -3.00 14.90
CA GLY A 13 -3.58 -1.94 13.93
C GLY A 13 -2.86 -2.17 12.60
N MET A 14 -1.59 -2.57 12.64
CA MET A 14 -0.82 -2.89 11.43
C MET A 14 -1.41 -4.08 10.68
N PHE A 15 -1.86 -5.12 11.41
CA PHE A 15 -2.50 -6.27 10.80
C PHE A 15 -3.80 -5.87 10.09
N VAL A 16 -4.67 -5.10 10.75
CA VAL A 16 -5.90 -4.59 10.13
C VAL A 16 -5.58 -3.71 8.92
N ALA A 17 -4.58 -2.83 9.01
CA ALA A 17 -4.16 -1.97 7.91
C ALA A 17 -3.63 -2.78 6.71
N ALA A 18 -2.88 -3.85 6.95
CA ALA A 18 -2.39 -4.75 5.91
C ALA A 18 -3.55 -5.43 5.16
N PHE A 19 -4.52 -5.99 5.89
CA PHE A 19 -5.70 -6.60 5.27
C PHE A 19 -6.56 -5.57 4.54
N ALA A 20 -6.79 -4.40 5.12
CA ALA A 20 -7.50 -3.32 4.48
C ALA A 20 -6.81 -2.89 3.17
N GLY A 21 -5.49 -2.80 3.17
CA GLY A 21 -4.69 -2.51 1.97
C GLY A 21 -4.86 -3.57 0.88
N ILE A 22 -4.75 -4.86 1.24
CA ILE A 22 -4.95 -5.98 0.30
C ILE A 22 -6.37 -5.93 -0.28
N THR A 23 -7.39 -5.79 0.57
CA THR A 23 -8.78 -5.71 0.13
C THR A 23 -9.01 -4.50 -0.79
N ALA A 24 -8.50 -3.33 -0.42
CA ALA A 24 -8.60 -2.13 -1.24
C ALA A 24 -7.98 -2.34 -2.62
N ALA A 25 -6.77 -2.90 -2.69
CA ALA A 25 -6.12 -3.22 -3.96
C ALA A 25 -6.94 -4.18 -4.83
N LEU A 26 -7.46 -5.26 -4.25
CA LEU A 26 -8.29 -6.23 -4.96
C LEU A 26 -9.59 -5.60 -5.49
N VAL A 27 -10.23 -4.76 -4.68
CA VAL A 27 -11.43 -4.01 -5.08
C VAL A 27 -11.09 -3.05 -6.23
N MET A 28 -10.01 -2.28 -6.13
CA MET A 28 -9.56 -1.37 -7.19
C MET A 28 -9.24 -2.10 -8.49
N LEU A 29 -8.60 -3.28 -8.43
CA LEU A 29 -8.37 -4.13 -9.61
C LEU A 29 -9.67 -4.65 -10.22
N SER A 30 -10.63 -5.06 -9.38
CA SER A 30 -11.94 -5.50 -9.84
C SER A 30 -12.70 -4.37 -10.54
N ILE A 31 -12.69 -3.17 -9.96
CA ILE A 31 -13.26 -1.95 -10.56
C ILE A 31 -12.56 -1.63 -11.88
N THR A 32 -11.22 -1.72 -11.92
CA THR A 32 -10.43 -1.50 -13.15
C THR A 32 -10.90 -2.44 -14.27
N LYS A 33 -11.11 -3.73 -13.98
CA LYS A 33 -11.62 -4.70 -14.97
C LYS A 33 -13.02 -4.33 -15.47
N LYS A 34 -13.89 -3.78 -14.61
CA LYS A 34 -15.24 -3.34 -14.99
C LYS A 34 -15.24 -2.05 -15.81
N LEU A 35 -14.33 -1.11 -15.50
CA LEU A 35 -14.17 0.14 -16.24
C LEU A 35 -13.50 -0.06 -17.61
N GLY A 36 -12.83 -1.19 -17.84
CA GLY A 36 -12.20 -1.53 -19.11
C GLY A 36 -11.00 -0.62 -19.40
N VAL A 37 -11.18 0.32 -20.33
CA VAL A 37 -10.16 1.29 -20.77
C VAL A 37 -10.67 2.70 -20.56
N GLY A 38 -9.82 3.55 -19.97
CA GLY A 38 -10.16 4.93 -19.67
C GLY A 38 -9.26 5.50 -18.58
N LEU A 39 -9.39 6.80 -18.35
CA LEU A 39 -8.59 7.53 -17.37
C LEU A 39 -8.75 6.96 -15.96
N LEU A 40 -9.99 6.72 -15.53
CA LEU A 40 -10.30 6.15 -14.23
C LEU A 40 -9.76 4.72 -14.08
N ALA A 41 -9.89 3.88 -15.11
CA ALA A 41 -9.33 2.54 -15.08
C ALA A 41 -7.80 2.57 -14.89
N ALA A 42 -7.10 3.48 -15.58
CA ALA A 42 -5.66 3.65 -15.42
C ALA A 42 -5.27 4.14 -14.02
N SER A 43 -6.03 5.08 -13.45
CA SER A 43 -5.76 5.62 -12.11
C SER A 43 -5.98 4.57 -11.02
N PHE A 44 -7.08 3.83 -11.08
CA PHE A 44 -7.37 2.73 -10.15
C PHE A 44 -6.35 1.60 -10.26
N LYS A 45 -5.88 1.28 -11.47
CA LYS A 45 -4.81 0.28 -11.67
C LYS A 45 -3.51 0.71 -11.00
N THR A 46 -3.07 1.95 -11.23
CA THR A 46 -1.82 2.47 -10.66
C THR A 46 -1.92 2.60 -9.14
N ALA A 47 -3.03 3.14 -8.63
CA ALA A 47 -3.29 3.22 -7.19
C ALA A 47 -3.28 1.83 -6.53
N SER A 48 -3.91 0.84 -7.16
CA SER A 48 -3.89 -0.53 -6.64
C SER A 48 -2.47 -1.09 -6.51
N TRP A 49 -1.60 -0.86 -7.49
CA TRP A 49 -0.21 -1.33 -7.40
C TRP A 49 0.54 -0.66 -6.26
N GLY A 50 0.34 0.65 -6.07
CA GLY A 50 0.94 1.36 -4.96
C GLY A 50 0.44 0.87 -3.58
N VAL A 51 -0.86 0.61 -3.47
CA VAL A 51 -1.46 0.06 -2.25
C VAL A 51 -0.96 -1.36 -1.95
N ILE A 52 -0.74 -2.21 -2.97
CA ILE A 52 -0.14 -3.55 -2.79
C ILE A 52 1.27 -3.44 -2.20
N LEU A 53 2.09 -2.50 -2.70
CA LEU A 53 3.45 -2.30 -2.18
C LEU A 53 3.44 -1.85 -0.71
N ILE A 54 2.53 -0.96 -0.34
CA ILE A 54 2.35 -0.52 1.06
C ILE A 54 1.86 -1.69 1.92
N ALA A 55 0.87 -2.46 1.45
CA ALA A 55 0.37 -3.61 2.18
C ALA A 55 1.45 -4.69 2.38
N ALA A 56 2.30 -4.93 1.37
CA ALA A 56 3.44 -5.83 1.48
C ALA A 56 4.45 -5.37 2.54
N ALA A 57 4.73 -4.07 2.64
CA ALA A 57 5.59 -3.52 3.70
C ALA A 57 5.01 -3.78 5.10
N LEU A 58 3.70 -3.59 5.28
CA LEU A 58 3.01 -3.85 6.55
C LEU A 58 3.00 -5.34 6.91
N VAL A 59 2.85 -6.23 5.93
CA VAL A 59 2.94 -7.68 6.14
C VAL A 59 4.35 -8.08 6.58
N ILE A 60 5.39 -7.55 5.92
CA ILE A 60 6.79 -7.81 6.30
C ILE A 60 7.04 -7.35 7.73
N GLU A 61 6.58 -6.15 8.11
CA GLU A 61 6.70 -5.64 9.48
C GLU A 61 6.03 -6.58 10.51
N ALA A 62 4.81 -7.04 10.23
CA ALA A 62 4.10 -7.98 11.10
C ALA A 62 4.83 -9.33 11.23
N ILE A 63 5.36 -9.86 10.11
CA ILE A 63 6.13 -11.12 10.08
C ILE A 63 7.44 -10.97 10.85
N SER A 64 8.18 -9.89 10.64
CA SER A 64 9.48 -9.67 11.29
C SER A 64 9.36 -9.48 12.79
N PHE A 65 8.29 -8.83 13.25
CA PHE A 65 7.97 -8.75 14.68
C PHE A 65 7.67 -10.14 15.27
N TYR A 66 6.87 -10.97 14.58
CA TYR A 66 6.49 -12.29 15.08
C TYR A 66 7.66 -13.29 15.08
N LEU A 67 8.50 -13.26 14.05
CA LEU A 67 9.63 -14.17 13.88
C LEU A 67 10.92 -13.71 14.58
N GLN A 68 10.92 -12.53 15.24
CA GLN A 68 12.10 -11.95 15.89
C GLN A 68 13.36 -12.02 15.02
N MET A 69 13.23 -11.60 13.75
CA MET A 69 14.29 -11.73 12.76
C MET A 69 15.57 -11.00 13.21
N GLN A 70 16.70 -11.72 13.27
CA GLN A 70 18.00 -11.16 13.68
C GLN A 70 18.50 -10.02 12.78
N ASN A 71 18.06 -9.96 11.52
CA ASN A 71 18.49 -8.95 10.55
C ASN A 71 17.51 -7.77 10.48
N GLU A 72 17.30 -7.09 11.60
CA GLU A 72 16.38 -5.94 11.71
C GLU A 72 16.68 -4.84 10.69
N THR A 73 17.96 -4.55 10.42
CA THR A 73 18.38 -3.51 9.46
C THR A 73 17.96 -3.81 8.03
N LEU A 74 18.11 -5.06 7.58
CA LEU A 74 17.73 -5.46 6.21
C LEU A 74 16.22 -5.42 6.03
N VAL A 75 15.48 -5.93 7.02
CA VAL A 75 14.02 -5.85 7.04
C VAL A 75 13.55 -4.39 7.00
N MET A 76 14.17 -3.53 7.82
CA MET A 76 13.86 -2.11 7.86
C MET A 76 14.10 -1.43 6.51
N LEU A 77 15.19 -1.77 5.83
CA LEU A 77 15.51 -1.19 4.53
C LEU A 77 14.49 -1.63 3.46
N ILE A 78 14.12 -2.91 3.44
CA ILE A 78 13.12 -3.46 2.50
C ILE A 78 11.75 -2.79 2.70
N LYS A 79 11.27 -2.68 3.95
CA LYS A 79 9.96 -2.05 4.22
C LYS A 79 9.95 -0.57 3.86
N THR A 80 11.03 0.16 4.14
CA THR A 80 11.14 1.58 3.81
C THR A 80 11.13 1.79 2.29
N VAL A 81 11.86 0.96 1.54
CA VAL A 81 11.85 1.01 0.07
C VAL A 81 10.46 0.71 -0.47
N LEU A 82 9.77 -0.32 0.04
CA LEU A 82 8.40 -0.64 -0.37
C LEU A 82 7.40 0.48 -0.08
N LEU A 83 7.50 1.12 1.10
CA LEU A 83 6.66 2.27 1.46
C LEU A 83 6.90 3.47 0.55
N ILE A 84 8.17 3.79 0.27
CA ILE A 84 8.54 4.89 -0.61
C ILE A 84 8.06 4.61 -2.04
N LEU A 85 8.33 3.43 -2.58
CA LEU A 85 7.90 3.05 -3.93
C LEU A 85 6.38 3.02 -4.04
N GLY A 86 5.69 2.44 -3.06
CA GLY A 86 4.22 2.40 -3.04
C GLY A 86 3.61 3.81 -3.03
N THR A 87 4.12 4.69 -2.15
CA THR A 87 3.67 6.09 -2.09
C THR A 87 3.98 6.84 -3.38
N TYR A 88 5.17 6.67 -3.93
CA TYR A 88 5.60 7.29 -5.18
C TYR A 88 4.72 6.88 -6.36
N VAL A 89 4.40 5.58 -6.49
CA VAL A 89 3.50 5.06 -7.52
C VAL A 89 2.11 5.70 -7.40
N ILE A 90 1.57 5.86 -6.19
CA ILE A 90 0.28 6.52 -5.97
C ILE A 90 0.34 7.99 -6.39
N VAL A 91 1.35 8.74 -5.94
CA VAL A 91 1.48 10.18 -6.20
C VAL A 91 1.64 10.45 -7.71
N ILE A 92 2.50 9.70 -8.39
CA ILE A 92 2.68 9.85 -9.84
C ILE A 92 1.45 9.41 -10.61
N GLY A 93 0.81 8.31 -10.20
CA GLY A 93 -0.45 7.87 -10.78
C GLY A 93 -1.54 8.95 -10.68
N ALA A 94 -1.67 9.59 -9.52
CA ALA A 94 -2.60 10.69 -9.29
C ALA A 94 -2.25 11.91 -10.16
N LYS A 95 -0.97 12.32 -10.20
CA LYS A 95 -0.53 13.42 -11.07
C LYS A 95 -0.84 13.16 -12.54
N SER A 96 -0.46 11.99 -13.06
CA SER A 96 -0.70 11.62 -14.46
C SER A 96 -2.20 11.61 -14.81
N THR A 97 -3.04 11.19 -13.87
CA THR A 97 -4.50 11.20 -14.02
C THR A 97 -5.04 12.63 -14.07
N ALA A 98 -4.55 13.51 -13.18
CA ALA A 98 -4.94 14.92 -13.15
C ALA A 98 -4.52 15.66 -14.44
N ASP A 99 -3.28 15.47 -14.89
CA ASP A 99 -2.75 16.09 -16.12
C ASP A 99 -3.61 15.72 -17.35
N ARG A 100 -4.03 14.45 -17.43
CA ARG A 100 -4.89 13.97 -18.51
C ARG A 100 -6.34 14.47 -18.39
N LEU A 101 -6.89 14.59 -17.19
CA LEU A 101 -8.19 15.23 -16.93
C LEU A 101 -8.18 16.68 -17.41
N GLU A 102 -7.15 17.43 -17.05
CA GLU A 102 -7.00 18.82 -17.48
C GLU A 102 -6.96 18.93 -19.01
N SER A 103 -6.18 18.07 -19.68
CA SER A 103 -6.11 18.04 -21.15
C SER A 103 -7.41 17.65 -21.85
N ALA A 104 -8.30 16.91 -21.18
CA ALA A 104 -9.58 16.51 -21.73
C ALA A 104 -10.72 17.52 -21.48
N THR A 105 -10.49 18.48 -20.59
CA THR A 105 -11.47 19.51 -20.19
C THR A 105 -11.15 20.88 -20.80
N LYS A 106 -9.95 21.05 -21.37
CA LYS A 106 -9.55 22.20 -22.18
C LYS A 106 -9.90 21.97 -23.65
#